data_AF-A0A644XVW3-F1
#
_entry.id   AF-A0A644XVW3-F1
#
_cell.length_a   1.000
_cell.length_b   1.000
_cell.length_c   1.000
_cell.angle_alpha   90.00
_cell.angle_beta   90.00
_cell.angle_gamma   90.00
#
_symmetry.space_group_name_H-M   'P 1'
#
loop_
_entity.id
_entity.type
_entity.pdbx_description
1 polymer ?
#
loop_
_entity_poly.entity_id
_entity_poly.type
_entity_poly.pdbx_seq_one_letter_code
_entity_poly.pdbx_strand_id
1 'polypeptide(L)'
;MLSEGNAEKLHLRVGASVDKNGNDGTSEATYDGNTTGMGWFPGYAINVETGERLNIAFGEDSWLSGENGNDMVFNPTSNLETTLGTTLFGGKHYIYVFEHLSDNSNDCPAYDEGEWLYNMIADGTSSSLRYAFTSAMWCSIPLSVDGEQWLGNECRIRIRVSKAYNKNYSTFGSDTPQNGNFPMYSFNTFWMATETNNAETAKSALDLINVVPNPYYALDDYEESVYENKVKITNVPSKCTVSIFNLSGTLVRKFDNDDPDITTIDWDLRNSAGKLVSGGVYIIHVYAPGIGERTLKWFGSMKTVVDSEF
;
A
#
# COMPACT_ATOMS: atom_id res chain seq x y z
N MET A 1 16.14 -38.17 18.15
CA MET A 1 16.17 -36.94 18.97
C MET A 1 15.30 -35.95 18.23
N LEU A 2 14.30 -35.42 18.93
CA LEU A 2 12.95 -35.16 18.43
C LEU A 2 12.81 -33.74 17.90
N SER A 3 11.81 -33.55 17.04
CA SER A 3 11.29 -32.26 16.63
C SER A 3 11.06 -31.33 17.82
N GLU A 4 11.17 -30.02 17.62
CA GLU A 4 10.85 -29.05 18.69
C GLU A 4 9.45 -29.31 19.25
N GLY A 5 9.35 -29.36 20.58
CA GLY A 5 8.10 -29.66 21.29
C GLY A 5 7.60 -31.11 21.11
N ASN A 6 8.41 -32.02 20.56
CA ASN A 6 8.01 -33.38 20.15
C ASN A 6 6.82 -33.38 19.15
N ALA A 7 6.65 -32.31 18.38
CA ALA A 7 5.58 -32.21 17.39
C ALA A 7 5.69 -33.34 16.35
N GLU A 8 4.60 -34.02 16.07
CA GLU A 8 4.59 -35.05 15.03
C GLU A 8 4.71 -34.43 13.64
N LYS A 9 5.14 -35.25 12.67
CA LYS A 9 5.23 -34.81 11.27
C LYS A 9 3.84 -34.37 10.78
N LEU A 10 3.79 -33.27 10.01
CA LEU A 10 2.57 -32.65 9.47
C LEU A 10 1.59 -32.10 10.52
N HIS A 11 2.02 -31.97 11.78
CA HIS A 11 1.27 -31.24 12.80
C HIS A 11 1.75 -29.80 12.90
N LEU A 12 0.98 -28.97 13.61
CA LEU A 12 1.37 -27.60 13.89
C LEU A 12 2.72 -27.56 14.62
N ARG A 13 3.48 -26.53 14.28
CA ARG A 13 4.72 -26.23 14.97
C ARG A 13 4.39 -25.77 16.39
N VAL A 14 5.19 -26.22 17.37
CA VAL A 14 5.06 -25.79 18.78
C VAL A 14 5.88 -24.51 19.06
N GLY A 15 6.42 -23.88 18.01
CA GLY A 15 7.13 -22.60 18.10
C GLY A 15 6.15 -21.42 18.24
N ALA A 16 6.59 -20.35 18.90
CA ALA A 16 5.80 -19.13 19.05
C ALA A 16 5.42 -18.56 17.68
N SER A 17 4.22 -18.00 17.56
CA SER A 17 3.86 -17.31 16.33
C SER A 17 4.75 -16.09 16.13
N VAL A 18 5.13 -15.80 14.88
CA VAL A 18 6.05 -14.70 14.55
C VAL A 18 5.49 -13.75 13.51
N ASP A 19 5.84 -12.47 13.64
CA ASP A 19 5.53 -11.46 12.64
C ASP A 19 6.45 -11.56 11.41
N LYS A 20 6.25 -10.67 10.43
CA LYS A 20 7.04 -10.63 9.19
C LYS A 20 8.54 -10.44 9.38
N ASN A 21 8.97 -9.96 10.54
CA ASN A 21 10.38 -9.77 10.87
C ASN A 21 10.92 -10.90 11.76
N GLY A 22 10.11 -11.94 12.03
CA GLY A 22 10.47 -13.06 12.88
C GLY A 22 10.35 -12.78 14.37
N ASN A 23 9.68 -11.69 14.80
CA ASN A 23 9.53 -11.41 16.23
C ASN A 23 8.25 -12.06 16.78
N ASP A 24 8.37 -12.67 17.95
CA ASP A 24 7.24 -13.22 18.70
C ASP A 24 6.64 -12.18 19.66
N GLY A 25 5.44 -12.48 20.20
CA GLY A 25 4.78 -11.66 21.21
C GLY A 25 4.34 -10.25 20.77
N THR A 26 4.48 -9.92 19.48
CA THR A 26 4.00 -8.67 18.92
C THR A 26 2.51 -8.75 18.58
N SER A 27 1.83 -7.60 18.49
CA SER A 27 0.42 -7.56 18.09
C SER A 27 0.18 -8.07 16.67
N GLU A 28 1.20 -8.02 15.80
CA GLU A 28 1.14 -8.57 14.43
C GLU A 28 1.29 -10.10 14.46
N ALA A 29 2.18 -10.63 15.30
CA ALA A 29 2.43 -12.06 15.44
C ALA A 29 1.22 -12.86 15.96
N THR A 30 0.31 -12.20 16.71
CA THR A 30 -0.85 -12.85 17.34
C THR A 30 -2.17 -12.17 16.98
N TYR A 31 -2.24 -11.49 15.83
CA TYR A 31 -3.43 -10.72 15.46
C TYR A 31 -4.68 -11.60 15.30
N ASP A 32 -4.47 -12.86 14.93
CA ASP A 32 -5.47 -13.93 14.77
C ASP A 32 -5.81 -14.63 16.10
N GLY A 33 -5.18 -14.21 17.20
CA GLY A 33 -5.33 -14.83 18.52
C GLY A 33 -4.47 -16.08 18.75
N ASN A 34 -3.71 -16.54 17.75
CA ASN A 34 -2.87 -17.73 17.86
C ASN A 34 -1.45 -17.33 18.29
N THR A 35 -1.05 -17.75 19.49
CA THR A 35 0.28 -17.44 20.04
C THR A 35 1.36 -18.44 19.64
N THR A 36 1.01 -19.52 18.95
CA THR A 36 1.90 -20.61 18.57
C THR A 36 1.50 -21.12 17.19
N GLY A 37 2.48 -21.57 16.39
CA GLY A 37 2.23 -22.32 15.17
C GLY A 37 1.89 -21.48 13.93
N MET A 38 1.88 -20.15 14.03
CA MET A 38 1.63 -19.25 12.89
C MET A 38 2.88 -18.44 12.52
N GLY A 39 3.22 -18.44 11.22
CA GLY A 39 4.33 -17.65 10.69
C GLY A 39 3.87 -16.77 9.54
N TRP A 40 4.57 -15.67 9.32
CA TRP A 40 4.28 -14.78 8.20
C TRP A 40 4.78 -15.37 6.87
N PHE A 41 3.92 -15.39 5.85
CA PHE A 41 4.27 -15.87 4.52
C PHE A 41 4.43 -14.70 3.51
N PRO A 42 5.57 -14.60 2.79
CA PRO A 42 5.87 -13.52 1.85
C PRO A 42 5.17 -13.67 0.49
N GLY A 43 3.85 -13.85 0.47
CA GLY A 43 3.14 -13.99 -0.80
C GLY A 43 1.69 -14.42 -0.67
N TYR A 44 1.11 -14.73 -1.83
CA TYR A 44 -0.25 -15.23 -1.94
C TYR A 44 -0.40 -16.12 -3.18
N ALA A 45 -1.43 -16.95 -3.18
CA ALA A 45 -1.84 -17.75 -4.32
C ALA A 45 -3.27 -17.36 -4.73
N ILE A 46 -3.52 -17.41 -6.03
CA ILE A 46 -4.83 -17.13 -6.63
C ILE A 46 -5.19 -18.30 -7.55
N ASN A 47 -6.38 -18.85 -7.35
CA ASN A 47 -6.94 -19.77 -8.33
C ASN A 47 -7.36 -18.98 -9.57
N VAL A 48 -6.80 -19.21 -10.75
CA VAL A 48 -7.16 -18.39 -11.92
C VAL A 48 -8.55 -18.65 -12.49
N GLU A 49 -9.19 -19.75 -12.10
CA GLU A 49 -10.54 -20.11 -12.55
C GLU A 49 -11.61 -19.36 -11.75
N THR A 50 -11.41 -19.22 -10.44
CA THR A 50 -12.36 -18.60 -9.49
C THR A 50 -11.89 -17.29 -8.88
N GLY A 51 -10.56 -17.07 -8.88
CA GLY A 51 -9.76 -15.92 -8.40
C GLY A 51 -10.05 -15.51 -6.98
N GLU A 52 -10.57 -16.48 -6.27
CA GLU A 52 -10.36 -16.64 -4.86
C GLU A 52 -8.85 -16.66 -4.59
N ARG A 53 -8.49 -15.91 -3.54
CA ARG A 53 -7.24 -16.15 -2.84
C ARG A 53 -7.29 -17.55 -2.24
N LEU A 54 -6.16 -18.22 -2.18
CA LEU A 54 -6.03 -19.56 -1.63
C LEU A 54 -5.25 -19.54 -0.32
N ASN A 55 -5.57 -20.47 0.57
CA ASN A 55 -4.81 -20.69 1.79
C ASN A 55 -3.46 -21.33 1.49
N ILE A 56 -2.45 -20.93 2.24
CA ILE A 56 -1.07 -21.42 2.12
C ILE A 56 -0.57 -21.78 3.52
N ALA A 57 0.09 -22.93 3.63
CA ALA A 57 0.91 -23.25 4.78
C ALA A 57 2.33 -23.51 4.31
N PHE A 58 3.30 -23.27 5.19
CA PHE A 58 4.65 -23.77 5.00
C PHE A 58 5.06 -24.64 6.19
N GLY A 59 5.96 -25.59 5.95
CA GLY A 59 6.54 -26.43 6.99
C GLY A 59 8.05 -26.41 6.87
N GLU A 60 8.74 -26.67 7.97
CA GLU A 60 10.21 -26.63 8.11
C GLU A 60 10.68 -27.82 8.96
N ASP A 61 11.98 -28.15 8.91
CA ASP A 61 12.56 -29.20 9.76
C ASP A 61 13.40 -28.62 10.89
N SER A 62 12.84 -28.66 12.09
CA SER A 62 13.44 -28.17 13.34
C SER A 62 14.80 -28.78 13.71
N TRP A 63 15.11 -29.94 13.13
CA TRP A 63 16.41 -30.55 13.32
C TRP A 63 17.52 -29.81 12.55
N LEU A 64 17.14 -29.07 11.51
CA LEU A 64 18.04 -28.35 10.61
C LEU A 64 18.09 -26.86 10.97
N SER A 65 18.42 -26.54 12.22
CA SER A 65 18.57 -25.14 12.66
C SER A 65 19.68 -24.39 11.90
N GLY A 66 20.70 -25.09 11.42
CA GLY A 66 21.73 -24.53 10.52
C GLY A 66 21.19 -24.15 9.13
N GLU A 67 19.97 -24.57 8.80
CA GLU A 67 19.27 -24.26 7.56
C GLU A 67 17.99 -23.47 7.81
N ASN A 68 17.91 -22.74 8.94
CA ASN A 68 16.77 -21.94 9.41
C ASN A 68 15.48 -22.73 9.74
N GLY A 69 15.55 -24.06 9.89
CA GLY A 69 14.33 -24.87 10.03
C GLY A 69 13.59 -24.78 11.37
N ASN A 70 13.91 -23.81 12.23
CA ASN A 70 13.36 -23.70 13.59
C ASN A 70 13.01 -22.26 14.03
N ASP A 71 12.78 -21.35 13.09
CA ASP A 71 12.55 -19.94 13.39
C ASP A 71 11.13 -19.45 13.04
N MET A 72 10.25 -20.34 12.56
CA MET A 72 8.89 -20.00 12.14
C MET A 72 8.82 -19.01 10.97
N VAL A 73 9.94 -18.79 10.27
CA VAL A 73 10.03 -17.87 9.13
C VAL A 73 10.21 -18.68 7.85
N PHE A 74 9.59 -18.21 6.77
CA PHE A 74 9.79 -18.82 5.46
C PHE A 74 11.06 -18.28 4.79
N ASN A 75 12.22 -18.91 5.01
CA ASN A 75 13.56 -18.47 4.59
C ASN A 75 14.53 -19.62 4.23
N PRO A 76 14.20 -20.47 3.24
CA PRO A 76 15.04 -21.62 2.86
C PRO A 76 16.46 -21.22 2.43
N THR A 77 17.42 -22.10 2.70
CA THR A 77 18.78 -21.99 2.16
C THR A 77 18.90 -22.63 0.78
N SER A 78 20.05 -22.44 0.13
CA SER A 78 20.39 -23.04 -1.16
C SER A 78 20.97 -24.46 -1.03
N ASN A 79 21.21 -24.94 0.20
CA ASN A 79 21.91 -26.18 0.47
C ASN A 79 21.01 -27.40 0.22
N LEU A 80 21.43 -28.29 -0.67
CA LEU A 80 20.68 -29.51 -0.97
C LEU A 80 21.04 -30.68 -0.04
N GLU A 81 22.32 -30.84 0.26
CA GLU A 81 22.86 -31.97 1.01
C GLU A 81 24.18 -31.62 1.72
N THR A 82 24.51 -32.36 2.77
CA THR A 82 25.82 -32.29 3.43
C THR A 82 26.88 -33.05 2.64
N THR A 83 28.17 -32.84 2.96
CA THR A 83 29.29 -33.62 2.39
C THR A 83 29.16 -35.14 2.61
N LEU A 84 28.39 -35.57 3.62
CA LEU A 84 28.13 -36.98 3.92
C LEU A 84 26.85 -37.51 3.22
N GLY A 85 26.26 -36.74 2.31
CA GLY A 85 25.05 -37.11 1.55
C GLY A 85 23.75 -37.05 2.36
N THR A 86 23.74 -36.34 3.49
CA THR A 86 22.50 -36.14 4.26
C THR A 86 21.69 -35.01 3.64
N THR A 87 20.42 -35.25 3.35
CA THR A 87 19.52 -34.28 2.73
C THR A 87 19.24 -33.09 3.65
N LEU A 88 19.47 -31.88 3.13
CA LEU A 88 19.15 -30.61 3.77
C LEU A 88 17.92 -29.96 3.11
N PHE A 89 17.89 -29.95 1.77
CA PHE A 89 16.85 -29.32 0.93
C PHE A 89 16.38 -27.97 1.48
N GLY A 90 17.34 -27.09 1.76
CA GLY A 90 17.08 -25.73 2.18
C GLY A 90 16.32 -25.62 3.49
N GLY A 91 16.59 -26.49 4.46
CA GLY A 91 15.85 -26.55 5.74
C GLY A 91 14.50 -27.26 5.65
N LYS A 92 14.21 -27.86 4.49
CA LYS A 92 12.93 -28.50 4.17
C LYS A 92 11.73 -27.56 4.29
N HIS A 93 11.89 -26.30 3.86
CA HIS A 93 10.80 -25.33 3.83
C HIS A 93 9.81 -25.68 2.69
N TYR A 94 8.85 -26.57 2.98
CA TYR A 94 7.79 -26.94 2.05
C TYR A 94 6.72 -25.86 2.02
N ILE A 95 6.23 -25.51 0.83
CA ILE A 95 5.00 -24.76 0.64
C ILE A 95 3.89 -25.74 0.28
N TYR A 96 2.74 -25.59 0.90
CA TYR A 96 1.48 -26.24 0.56
C TYR A 96 0.45 -25.18 0.17
N VAL A 97 -0.17 -25.33 -1.00
CA VAL A 97 -1.29 -24.50 -1.43
C VAL A 97 -2.55 -25.34 -1.35
N PHE A 98 -3.57 -24.82 -0.66
CA PHE A 98 -4.82 -25.51 -0.40
C PHE A 98 -5.93 -24.92 -1.26
N GLU A 99 -6.69 -25.78 -1.94
CA GLU A 99 -7.85 -25.34 -2.73
C GLU A 99 -9.09 -25.21 -1.86
N HIS A 100 -9.97 -24.27 -2.22
CA HIS A 100 -11.33 -24.24 -1.72
C HIS A 100 -12.08 -25.45 -2.29
N LEU A 101 -12.46 -26.39 -1.43
CA LEU A 101 -13.19 -27.59 -1.82
C LEU A 101 -14.70 -27.36 -1.76
N SER A 102 -15.21 -26.89 -0.62
CA SER A 102 -16.60 -26.47 -0.42
C SER A 102 -16.78 -25.76 0.92
N ASP A 103 -17.99 -25.27 1.19
CA ASP A 103 -18.38 -24.65 2.48
C ASP A 103 -18.81 -25.67 3.56
N ASN A 104 -18.59 -26.98 3.35
CA ASN A 104 -18.86 -27.98 4.39
C ASN A 104 -17.82 -27.88 5.51
N SER A 105 -18.19 -28.26 6.74
CA SER A 105 -17.31 -28.15 7.92
C SER A 105 -15.98 -28.91 7.81
N ASN A 106 -15.94 -29.99 7.02
CA ASN A 106 -14.77 -30.85 6.84
C ASN A 106 -14.01 -30.58 5.53
N ASP A 107 -14.45 -29.59 4.76
CA ASP A 107 -13.80 -29.20 3.51
C ASP A 107 -13.08 -27.87 3.75
N CYS A 108 -11.94 -27.67 3.10
CA CYS A 108 -11.22 -26.41 3.21
C CYS A 108 -12.06 -25.30 2.56
N PRO A 109 -12.39 -24.22 3.29
CA PRO A 109 -13.23 -23.15 2.79
C PRO A 109 -12.47 -22.22 1.84
N ALA A 110 -13.17 -21.21 1.32
CA ALA A 110 -12.52 -20.04 0.73
C ALA A 110 -11.52 -19.40 1.74
N TYR A 111 -10.55 -18.63 1.23
CA TYR A 111 -9.50 -18.02 2.05
C TYR A 111 -10.05 -17.32 3.30
N ASP A 112 -9.57 -17.79 4.44
CA ASP A 112 -9.97 -17.43 5.81
C ASP A 112 -8.73 -17.14 6.67
N GLU A 113 -7.68 -16.63 6.02
CA GLU A 113 -6.39 -16.32 6.68
C GLU A 113 -5.71 -17.54 7.32
N GLY A 114 -6.14 -18.75 6.93
CA GLY A 114 -5.60 -20.03 7.42
C GLY A 114 -6.27 -20.55 8.68
N GLU A 115 -7.32 -19.91 9.20
CA GLU A 115 -7.98 -20.26 10.46
C GLU A 115 -8.49 -21.72 10.48
N TRP A 116 -9.21 -22.15 9.43
CA TRP A 116 -9.71 -23.52 9.35
C TRP A 116 -8.57 -24.55 9.28
N LEU A 117 -7.51 -24.25 8.52
CA LEU A 117 -6.33 -25.14 8.42
C LEU A 117 -5.62 -25.25 9.77
N TYR A 118 -5.43 -24.13 10.46
CA TYR A 118 -4.86 -24.11 11.80
C TYR A 118 -5.66 -25.03 12.72
N ASN A 119 -6.98 -24.87 12.78
CA ASN A 119 -7.85 -25.69 13.64
C ASN A 119 -7.81 -27.18 13.28
N MET A 120 -7.84 -27.52 11.98
CA MET A 120 -7.79 -28.93 11.54
C MET A 120 -6.45 -29.59 11.86
N ILE A 121 -5.34 -28.88 11.66
CA ILE A 121 -4.00 -29.41 11.95
C ILE A 121 -3.73 -29.42 13.46
N ALA A 122 -4.25 -28.45 14.22
CA ALA A 122 -4.19 -28.39 15.68
C ALA A 122 -4.92 -29.55 16.35
N ASP A 123 -6.10 -29.92 15.83
CA ASP A 123 -6.85 -31.08 16.33
C ASP A 123 -6.03 -32.38 16.22
N GLY A 124 -5.19 -32.49 15.19
CA GLY A 124 -4.19 -33.56 15.05
C GLY A 124 -4.78 -34.97 14.90
N THR A 125 -6.09 -35.12 14.79
CA THR A 125 -6.70 -36.44 14.58
C THR A 125 -6.42 -36.93 13.15
N SER A 126 -6.38 -38.25 12.96
CA SER A 126 -6.19 -38.81 11.61
C SER A 126 -7.27 -38.36 10.62
N SER A 127 -8.47 -38.03 11.11
CA SER A 127 -9.55 -37.48 10.29
C SER A 127 -9.31 -36.02 9.93
N SER A 128 -8.96 -35.16 10.89
CA SER A 128 -8.74 -33.72 10.65
C SER A 128 -7.55 -33.48 9.73
N LEU A 129 -6.44 -34.19 9.95
CA LEU A 129 -5.27 -34.12 9.06
C LEU A 129 -5.61 -34.61 7.65
N ARG A 130 -6.41 -35.68 7.54
CA ARG A 130 -6.86 -36.14 6.22
C ARG A 130 -7.69 -35.08 5.53
N TYR A 131 -8.61 -34.41 6.22
CA TYR A 131 -9.40 -33.32 5.64
C TYR A 131 -8.52 -32.16 5.18
N ALA A 132 -7.63 -31.67 6.05
CA ALA A 132 -6.69 -30.61 5.71
C ALA A 132 -5.84 -30.96 4.47
N PHE A 133 -5.15 -32.10 4.49
CA PHE A 133 -4.22 -32.47 3.41
C PHE A 133 -4.91 -33.01 2.14
N THR A 134 -6.20 -33.39 2.19
CA THR A 134 -6.97 -33.69 0.96
C THR A 134 -7.18 -32.43 0.12
N SER A 135 -7.25 -31.25 0.75
CA SER A 135 -7.36 -29.97 0.05
C SER A 135 -6.02 -29.42 -0.49
N ALA A 136 -4.88 -30.06 -0.15
CA ALA A 136 -3.57 -29.63 -0.63
C ALA A 136 -3.42 -29.94 -2.13
N MET A 137 -3.64 -28.93 -2.98
CA MET A 137 -3.61 -29.08 -4.44
C MET A 137 -2.19 -29.03 -5.02
N TRP A 138 -1.26 -28.37 -4.31
CA TRP A 138 0.12 -28.22 -4.77
C TRP A 138 1.08 -28.22 -3.59
N CYS A 139 2.22 -28.88 -3.78
CA CYS A 139 3.33 -28.84 -2.84
C CYS A 139 4.64 -28.57 -3.59
N SER A 140 5.49 -27.74 -3.02
CA SER A 140 6.82 -27.45 -3.55
C SER A 140 7.82 -27.18 -2.43
N ILE A 141 9.10 -27.26 -2.76
CA ILE A 141 10.20 -26.99 -1.84
C ILE A 141 11.16 -26.00 -2.51
N PRO A 142 10.83 -24.69 -2.50
CA PRO A 142 11.71 -23.70 -3.10
C PRO A 142 12.99 -23.56 -2.27
N LEU A 143 14.06 -23.17 -2.96
CA LEU A 143 15.37 -22.94 -2.37
C LEU A 143 15.78 -21.51 -2.68
N SER A 144 16.59 -20.91 -1.81
CA SER A 144 17.25 -19.67 -2.16
C SER A 144 18.31 -19.89 -3.24
N VAL A 145 18.64 -18.82 -3.95
CA VAL A 145 19.75 -18.79 -4.90
C VAL A 145 21.00 -18.38 -4.12
N ASP A 146 22.06 -19.16 -4.27
CA ASP A 146 23.32 -18.88 -3.58
C ASP A 146 23.86 -17.49 -3.94
N GLY A 147 24.26 -16.72 -2.93
CA GLY A 147 24.74 -15.34 -3.07
C GLY A 147 23.67 -14.27 -3.30
N GLU A 148 22.39 -14.64 -3.46
CA GLU A 148 21.28 -13.69 -3.64
C GLU A 148 20.52 -13.45 -2.32
N GLN A 149 20.01 -12.23 -2.16
CA GLN A 149 19.16 -11.91 -1.00
C GLN A 149 17.80 -12.62 -1.13
N TRP A 150 17.40 -13.35 -0.09
CA TRP A 150 16.05 -13.92 -0.01
C TRP A 150 15.00 -12.81 -0.09
N LEU A 151 13.99 -12.98 -0.95
CA LEU A 151 12.97 -11.97 -1.27
C LEU A 151 13.52 -10.65 -1.84
N GLY A 152 14.72 -10.65 -2.43
CA GLY A 152 15.31 -9.47 -3.06
C GLY A 152 14.61 -9.02 -4.35
N ASN A 153 13.76 -9.86 -4.94
CA ASN A 153 13.05 -9.59 -6.19
C ASN A 153 11.64 -10.20 -6.22
N GLU A 154 10.77 -9.67 -7.08
CA GLU A 154 9.45 -10.27 -7.32
C GLU A 154 9.59 -11.60 -8.08
N CYS A 155 8.87 -12.62 -7.63
CA CYS A 155 8.74 -13.90 -8.31
C CYS A 155 7.27 -14.21 -8.56
N ARG A 156 6.93 -14.65 -9.79
CA ARG A 156 5.59 -15.09 -10.14
C ARG A 156 5.60 -16.48 -10.76
N ILE A 157 5.08 -17.44 -10.02
CA ILE A 157 4.94 -18.83 -10.47
C ILE A 157 3.54 -19.02 -11.10
N ARG A 158 3.50 -19.64 -12.28
CA ARG A 158 2.25 -19.98 -12.96
C ARG A 158 2.18 -21.49 -13.14
N ILE A 159 1.37 -22.14 -12.30
CA ILE A 159 1.00 -23.54 -12.48
C ILE A 159 -0.32 -23.55 -13.24
N ARG A 160 -0.34 -24.19 -14.40
CA ARG A 160 -1.50 -24.22 -15.31
C ARG A 160 -1.74 -25.65 -15.72
N VAL A 161 -2.91 -26.17 -15.34
CA VAL A 161 -3.40 -27.47 -15.78
C VAL A 161 -4.62 -27.21 -16.64
N SER A 162 -4.67 -27.83 -17.82
CA SER A 162 -5.87 -27.73 -18.66
C SER A 162 -7.00 -28.53 -18.04
N LYS A 163 -8.02 -27.83 -17.54
CA LYS A 163 -9.26 -28.39 -17.02
C LYS A 163 -10.43 -27.65 -17.66
N ALA A 164 -11.55 -28.34 -17.87
CA ALA A 164 -12.77 -27.68 -18.31
C ALA A 164 -13.32 -26.84 -17.14
N TYR A 165 -13.83 -25.64 -17.44
CA TYR A 165 -14.56 -24.86 -16.46
C TYR A 165 -15.74 -25.67 -15.91
N ASN A 166 -15.80 -25.80 -14.59
CA ASN A 166 -16.90 -26.48 -13.92
C ASN A 166 -17.97 -25.47 -13.48
N LYS A 167 -19.22 -25.90 -13.50
CA LYS A 167 -20.32 -25.14 -12.89
C LYS A 167 -20.30 -25.31 -11.38
N ASN A 168 -20.75 -24.29 -10.65
CA ASN A 168 -20.86 -24.30 -9.18
C ASN A 168 -19.51 -24.52 -8.49
N TYR A 169 -18.42 -23.96 -9.04
CA TYR A 169 -17.07 -24.25 -8.54
C TYR A 169 -16.71 -23.43 -7.28
N SER A 170 -17.17 -22.18 -7.17
CA SER A 170 -16.92 -21.32 -6.00
C SER A 170 -18.07 -21.25 -4.99
N THR A 171 -19.29 -21.59 -5.42
CA THR A 171 -20.50 -21.49 -4.59
C THR A 171 -21.58 -22.42 -5.11
N PHE A 172 -22.64 -22.62 -4.32
CA PHE A 172 -23.81 -23.39 -4.71
C PHE A 172 -24.46 -22.82 -5.97
N GLY A 173 -24.96 -23.70 -6.83
CA GLY A 173 -25.65 -23.29 -8.06
C GLY A 173 -26.96 -22.55 -7.77
N SER A 174 -27.27 -21.55 -8.60
CA SER A 174 -28.55 -20.85 -8.58
C SER A 174 -29.51 -21.42 -9.63
N ASP A 175 -30.81 -21.48 -9.29
CA ASP A 175 -31.91 -21.79 -10.24
C ASP A 175 -32.11 -20.67 -11.27
N THR A 176 -31.58 -19.48 -11.01
CA THR A 176 -31.49 -18.34 -11.94
C THR A 176 -30.02 -18.05 -12.26
N PRO A 177 -29.38 -18.90 -13.08
CA PRO A 177 -27.92 -18.91 -13.21
C PRO A 177 -27.41 -17.67 -13.95
N GLN A 178 -26.62 -16.84 -13.27
CA GLN A 178 -25.77 -15.86 -13.94
C GLN A 178 -24.56 -16.59 -14.55
N ASN A 179 -24.19 -16.24 -15.79
CA ASN A 179 -23.14 -16.92 -16.56
C ASN A 179 -23.27 -18.45 -16.58
N GLY A 180 -24.49 -19.00 -16.57
CA GLY A 180 -24.72 -20.45 -16.62
C GLY A 180 -24.12 -21.24 -15.44
N ASN A 181 -23.96 -20.60 -14.27
CA ASN A 181 -23.26 -21.09 -13.07
C ASN A 181 -21.75 -21.34 -13.25
N PHE A 182 -21.14 -20.83 -14.33
CA PHE A 182 -19.68 -20.76 -14.42
C PHE A 182 -19.13 -19.66 -13.51
N PRO A 183 -17.89 -19.79 -13.00
CA PRO A 183 -17.26 -18.78 -12.17
C PRO A 183 -17.30 -17.38 -12.81
N MET A 184 -17.52 -16.37 -11.98
CA MET A 184 -17.51 -14.96 -12.38
C MET A 184 -16.70 -14.16 -11.37
N TYR A 185 -16.11 -13.08 -11.87
CA TYR A 185 -15.43 -12.10 -11.05
C TYR A 185 -16.24 -10.84 -10.97
N SER A 186 -16.29 -10.26 -9.77
CA SER A 186 -16.66 -8.86 -9.59
C SER A 186 -15.51 -8.14 -8.90
N PHE A 187 -15.32 -6.88 -9.25
CA PHE A 187 -14.41 -5.99 -8.57
C PHE A 187 -15.13 -4.66 -8.32
N ASN A 188 -14.73 -3.96 -7.28
CA ASN A 188 -15.17 -2.59 -7.03
C ASN A 188 -13.95 -1.70 -6.82
N THR A 189 -14.12 -0.40 -7.02
CA THR A 189 -13.08 0.61 -6.80
C THR A 189 -13.37 1.44 -5.55
N PHE A 190 -14.12 0.91 -4.58
CA PHE A 190 -14.58 1.67 -3.42
C PHE A 190 -13.40 2.29 -2.65
N TRP A 191 -12.33 1.53 -2.47
CA TRP A 191 -11.10 1.97 -1.80
C TRP A 191 -10.13 2.74 -2.69
N MET A 192 -10.44 2.90 -3.98
CA MET A 192 -9.64 3.66 -4.95
C MET A 192 -10.39 4.91 -5.42
N ALA A 193 -11.50 5.27 -4.77
CA ALA A 193 -12.29 6.44 -5.10
C ALA A 193 -11.68 7.71 -4.49
N THR A 194 -11.86 8.84 -5.17
CA THR A 194 -11.53 10.16 -4.61
C THR A 194 -12.40 10.46 -3.41
N GLU A 195 -11.78 10.68 -2.25
CA GLU A 195 -12.45 11.19 -1.07
C GLU A 195 -12.60 12.72 -1.16
N THR A 196 -13.77 13.24 -0.78
CA THR A 196 -14.02 14.68 -0.67
C THR A 196 -14.04 15.09 0.80
N ASN A 197 -13.72 16.35 1.09
CA ASN A 197 -13.76 16.92 2.46
C ASN A 197 -12.82 16.25 3.47
N ASN A 198 -11.70 15.67 3.04
CA ASN A 198 -10.68 15.15 3.95
C ASN A 198 -9.83 16.30 4.52
N ALA A 199 -9.98 16.56 5.82
CA ALA A 199 -9.35 17.70 6.49
C ALA A 199 -7.81 17.60 6.58
N GLU A 200 -7.25 16.40 6.75
CA GLU A 200 -5.80 16.20 6.82
C GLU A 200 -5.15 16.39 5.44
N THR A 201 -5.80 15.89 4.39
CA THR A 201 -5.39 16.17 3.00
C THR A 201 -5.48 17.66 2.69
N ALA A 202 -6.53 18.35 3.15
CA ALA A 202 -6.68 19.80 2.94
C ALA A 202 -5.55 20.60 3.62
N LYS A 203 -5.11 20.20 4.81
CA LYS A 203 -3.98 20.83 5.51
C LYS A 203 -2.67 20.69 4.74
N SER A 204 -2.33 19.47 4.32
CA SER A 204 -1.12 19.21 3.54
C SER A 204 -1.16 19.87 2.15
N ALA A 205 -2.34 19.99 1.54
CA ALA A 205 -2.51 20.69 0.27
C ALA A 205 -2.21 22.20 0.34
N LEU A 206 -2.22 22.83 1.52
CA LEU A 206 -1.78 24.23 1.67
C LEU A 206 -0.32 24.44 1.25
N ASP A 207 0.51 23.39 1.30
CA ASP A 207 1.90 23.47 0.85
C ASP A 207 2.03 23.64 -0.67
N LEU A 208 0.99 23.27 -1.43
CA LEU A 208 0.93 23.45 -2.88
C LEU A 208 0.66 24.90 -3.29
N ILE A 209 0.24 25.77 -2.36
CA ILE A 209 0.05 27.18 -2.65
C ILE A 209 1.39 27.78 -3.04
N ASN A 210 1.44 28.42 -4.20
CA ASN A 210 2.64 29.01 -4.73
C ASN A 210 2.34 30.38 -5.36
N VAL A 211 3.40 31.12 -5.66
CA VAL A 211 3.31 32.42 -6.32
C VAL A 211 4.09 32.32 -7.62
N VAL A 212 3.46 32.67 -8.74
CA VAL A 212 4.02 32.56 -10.08
C VAL A 212 3.91 33.92 -10.78
N PRO A 213 4.99 34.42 -11.40
CA PRO A 213 6.34 33.87 -11.38
C PRO A 213 7.04 34.21 -10.06
N ASN A 214 8.01 33.38 -9.66
CA ASN A 214 8.84 33.62 -8.48
C ASN A 214 10.30 33.25 -8.77
N PRO A 215 11.21 34.22 -8.96
CA PRO A 215 11.01 35.67 -8.81
C PRO A 215 10.30 36.30 -10.02
N TYR A 216 9.65 37.46 -9.83
CA TYR A 216 9.13 38.25 -10.94
C TYR A 216 10.19 39.22 -11.47
N TYR A 217 10.51 39.12 -12.75
CA TYR A 217 11.55 39.90 -13.43
C TYR A 217 11.00 40.77 -14.56
N ALA A 218 9.90 41.50 -14.32
CA ALA A 218 9.40 42.54 -15.22
C ALA A 218 9.06 42.11 -16.67
N LEU A 219 9.01 40.80 -16.94
CA LEU A 219 8.55 40.12 -18.15
C LEU A 219 8.08 38.73 -17.71
N ASP A 220 6.80 38.42 -17.92
CA ASP A 220 6.25 37.07 -17.83
C ASP A 220 5.50 36.73 -19.13
N ASP A 221 5.52 35.47 -19.55
CA ASP A 221 4.86 34.99 -20.77
C ASP A 221 3.32 35.12 -20.70
N TYR A 222 2.78 35.40 -19.51
CA TYR A 222 1.35 35.63 -19.26
C TYR A 222 0.89 37.08 -19.50
N GLU A 223 1.79 38.02 -19.75
CA GLU A 223 1.46 39.43 -19.95
C GLU A 223 1.19 39.68 -21.44
N GLU A 224 -0.07 39.97 -21.82
CA GLU A 224 -0.44 40.26 -23.22
C GLU A 224 0.07 41.63 -23.69
N SER A 225 0.54 42.48 -22.77
CA SER A 225 0.97 43.85 -23.03
C SER A 225 2.07 44.27 -22.05
N VAL A 226 3.03 45.06 -22.55
CA VAL A 226 4.13 45.67 -21.76
C VAL A 226 3.67 46.65 -20.67
N TYR A 227 2.36 46.91 -20.56
CA TYR A 227 1.76 47.78 -19.54
C TYR A 227 1.05 47.00 -18.41
N GLU A 228 0.92 45.68 -18.53
CA GLU A 228 0.26 44.85 -17.55
C GLU A 228 1.30 44.11 -16.71
N ASN A 229 1.21 44.25 -15.38
CA ASN A 229 1.98 43.42 -14.47
C ASN A 229 1.04 42.37 -13.87
N LYS A 230 1.39 41.08 -13.92
CA LYS A 230 0.52 40.03 -13.38
C LYS A 230 1.29 38.98 -12.59
N VAL A 231 0.91 38.84 -11.32
CA VAL A 231 1.40 37.78 -10.42
C VAL A 231 0.23 36.94 -9.95
N LYS A 232 0.36 35.62 -10.05
CA LYS A 232 -0.68 34.67 -9.66
C LYS A 232 -0.29 33.97 -8.37
N ILE A 233 -1.18 33.98 -7.38
CA ILE A 233 -1.13 33.05 -6.26
C ILE A 233 -1.97 31.84 -6.66
N THR A 234 -1.36 30.67 -6.78
CA THR A 234 -1.98 29.44 -7.31
C THR A 234 -2.37 28.47 -6.20
N ASN A 235 -3.29 27.56 -6.51
CA ASN A 235 -3.79 26.51 -5.61
C ASN A 235 -4.42 27.08 -4.32
N VAL A 236 -5.02 28.27 -4.39
CA VAL A 236 -5.69 28.84 -3.22
C VAL A 236 -6.94 28.02 -2.86
N PRO A 237 -7.25 27.86 -1.57
CA PRO A 237 -8.49 27.21 -1.14
C PRO A 237 -9.73 27.99 -1.58
N SER A 238 -10.86 27.29 -1.72
CA SER A 238 -12.17 27.84 -2.09
C SER A 238 -12.63 28.97 -1.18
N LYS A 239 -12.33 28.85 0.13
CA LYS A 239 -12.57 29.90 1.14
C LYS A 239 -11.25 30.27 1.79
N CYS A 240 -10.67 31.41 1.41
CA CYS A 240 -9.45 31.90 2.02
C CYS A 240 -9.29 33.41 1.91
N THR A 241 -8.37 33.94 2.71
CA THR A 241 -7.93 35.33 2.66
C THR A 241 -6.45 35.35 2.30
N VAL A 242 -6.09 36.08 1.24
CA VAL A 242 -4.69 36.33 0.87
C VAL A 242 -4.31 37.75 1.27
N SER A 243 -3.32 37.87 2.15
CA SER A 243 -2.78 39.14 2.63
C SER A 243 -1.33 39.31 2.20
N ILE A 244 -1.02 40.44 1.58
CA ILE A 244 0.32 40.74 1.07
C ILE A 244 0.94 41.83 1.94
N PHE A 245 2.13 41.59 2.45
CA PHE A 245 2.87 42.49 3.33
C PHE A 245 4.23 42.85 2.75
N ASN A 246 4.71 44.05 3.06
CA ASN A 246 6.13 44.38 2.86
C ASN A 246 6.99 43.79 4.00
N LEU A 247 8.32 43.87 3.89
CA LEU A 247 9.25 43.41 4.93
C LEU A 247 9.07 44.09 6.30
N SER A 248 8.48 45.28 6.34
CA SER A 248 8.17 46.00 7.58
C SER A 248 6.85 45.54 8.23
N GLY A 249 6.17 44.55 7.64
CA GLY A 249 4.89 44.03 8.14
C GLY A 249 3.68 44.92 7.83
N THR A 250 3.83 45.93 6.97
CA THR A 250 2.71 46.78 6.54
C THR A 250 1.88 46.06 5.49
N LEU A 251 0.56 46.04 5.66
CA LEU A 251 -0.38 45.47 4.69
C LEU A 251 -0.37 46.30 3.39
N VAL A 252 -0.08 45.63 2.29
CA VAL A 252 0.01 46.21 0.94
C VAL A 252 -1.31 46.04 0.20
N ARG A 253 -1.85 44.82 0.20
CA ARG A 253 -3.07 44.43 -0.50
C ARG A 253 -3.70 43.22 0.19
N LYS A 254 -5.02 43.09 0.09
CA LYS A 254 -5.79 41.96 0.61
C LYS A 254 -6.77 41.47 -0.46
N PHE A 255 -6.90 40.16 -0.59
CA PHE A 255 -7.90 39.49 -1.41
C PHE A 255 -8.67 38.48 -0.56
N ASP A 256 -9.96 38.35 -0.82
CA ASP A 256 -10.81 37.34 -0.19
C ASP A 256 -11.38 36.45 -1.29
N ASN A 257 -11.27 35.14 -1.12
CA ASN A 257 -11.89 34.13 -1.96
C ASN A 257 -12.98 33.42 -1.17
N ASP A 258 -14.17 33.34 -1.75
CA ASP A 258 -15.30 32.55 -1.23
C ASP A 258 -16.01 31.80 -2.37
N ASP A 259 -15.30 31.59 -3.49
CA ASP A 259 -15.79 30.92 -4.68
C ASP A 259 -15.08 29.55 -4.84
N PRO A 260 -15.83 28.44 -4.84
CA PRO A 260 -15.24 27.10 -4.97
C PRO A 260 -14.58 26.83 -6.33
N ASP A 261 -14.92 27.59 -7.37
CA ASP A 261 -14.37 27.40 -8.71
C ASP A 261 -13.09 28.21 -8.95
N ILE A 262 -12.75 29.14 -8.04
CA ILE A 262 -11.54 29.96 -8.12
C ILE A 262 -10.41 29.33 -7.30
N THR A 263 -9.36 28.92 -8.00
CA THR A 263 -8.13 28.35 -7.40
C THR A 263 -6.90 29.24 -7.58
N THR A 264 -7.09 30.45 -8.12
CA THR A 264 -6.01 31.43 -8.35
C THR A 264 -6.42 32.84 -7.99
N ILE A 265 -5.51 33.62 -7.42
CA ILE A 265 -5.68 35.06 -7.18
C ILE A 265 -4.66 35.84 -8.02
N ASP A 266 -5.14 36.81 -8.79
CA ASP A 266 -4.31 37.65 -9.65
C ASP A 266 -4.00 38.97 -8.94
N TRP A 267 -2.73 39.27 -8.75
CA TRP A 267 -2.23 40.53 -8.20
C TRP A 267 -1.53 41.35 -9.29
N ASP A 268 -2.01 42.57 -9.45
CA ASP A 268 -1.55 43.57 -10.43
C ASP A 268 -0.32 44.39 -9.96
N LEU A 269 0.36 43.93 -8.90
CA LEU A 269 1.45 44.65 -8.23
C LEU A 269 1.07 46.03 -7.70
N ARG A 270 -0.22 46.29 -7.42
CA ARG A 270 -0.67 47.54 -6.80
C ARG A 270 -1.02 47.35 -5.33
N ASN A 271 -0.83 48.41 -4.55
CA ASN A 271 -1.32 48.48 -3.19
C ASN A 271 -2.82 48.80 -3.12
N SER A 272 -3.40 48.83 -1.93
CA SER A 272 -4.82 49.18 -1.73
C SER A 272 -5.23 50.57 -2.23
N ALA A 273 -4.27 51.49 -2.42
CA ALA A 273 -4.51 52.82 -3.00
C ALA A 273 -4.34 52.86 -4.53
N GLY A 274 -4.16 51.71 -5.19
CA GLY A 274 -4.01 51.60 -6.65
C GLY A 274 -2.64 52.04 -7.19
N LYS A 275 -1.67 52.31 -6.32
CA LYS A 275 -0.31 52.66 -6.71
C LYS A 275 0.54 51.40 -6.87
N LEU A 276 1.38 51.37 -7.90
CA LEU A 276 2.36 50.31 -8.09
C LEU A 276 3.28 50.24 -6.87
N VAL A 277 3.60 49.03 -6.44
CA VAL A 277 4.53 48.77 -5.35
C VAL A 277 5.98 48.89 -5.84
N SER A 278 6.92 49.09 -4.94
CA SER A 278 8.36 49.11 -5.26
C SER A 278 8.89 47.70 -5.52
N GLY A 279 10.00 47.57 -6.25
CA GLY A 279 10.72 46.30 -6.29
C GLY A 279 11.23 45.90 -4.91
N GLY A 280 11.14 44.62 -4.55
CA GLY A 280 11.57 44.14 -3.24
C GLY A 280 10.96 42.79 -2.84
N VAL A 281 11.21 42.41 -1.60
CA VAL A 281 10.65 41.19 -0.99
C VAL A 281 9.30 41.51 -0.35
N TYR A 282 8.33 40.64 -0.59
CA TYR A 282 7.00 40.65 0.00
C TYR A 282 6.72 39.32 0.68
N ILE A 283 5.87 39.38 1.71
CA ILE A 283 5.34 38.21 2.41
C ILE A 283 3.89 38.05 2.00
N ILE A 284 3.54 36.88 1.48
CA ILE A 284 2.18 36.52 1.10
C ILE A 284 1.69 35.49 2.11
N HIS A 285 0.67 35.87 2.87
CA HIS A 285 0.02 35.01 3.86
C HIS A 285 -1.35 34.62 3.34
N VAL A 286 -1.59 33.31 3.23
CA VAL A 286 -2.89 32.74 2.87
C VAL A 286 -3.47 32.07 4.10
N TYR A 287 -4.63 32.54 4.53
CA TYR A 287 -5.39 31.99 5.65
C TYR A 287 -6.66 31.33 5.15
N ALA A 288 -6.85 30.05 5.48
CA ALA A 288 -8.02 29.27 5.11
C ALA A 288 -8.75 28.81 6.39
N PRO A 289 -9.95 29.37 6.69
CA PRO A 289 -10.67 29.07 7.92
C PRO A 289 -10.93 27.58 8.08
N GLY A 290 -10.58 27.03 9.25
CA GLY A 290 -10.78 25.61 9.57
C GLY A 290 -9.79 24.63 8.93
N ILE A 291 -8.92 25.11 8.02
CA ILE A 291 -7.88 24.29 7.38
C ILE A 291 -6.51 24.66 7.96
N GLY A 292 -6.11 25.93 7.87
CA GLY A 292 -4.80 26.39 8.33
C GLY A 292 -4.31 27.63 7.62
N GLU A 293 -3.00 27.85 7.64
CA GLU A 293 -2.35 29.01 7.01
C GLU A 293 -1.05 28.63 6.29
N ARG A 294 -0.71 29.38 5.25
CA ARG A 294 0.52 29.24 4.47
C ARG A 294 1.15 30.61 4.25
N THR A 295 2.45 30.72 4.55
CA THR A 295 3.23 31.94 4.31
C THR A 295 4.31 31.73 3.27
N LEU A 296 4.31 32.55 2.22
CA LEU A 296 5.27 32.54 1.12
C LEU A 296 6.10 33.82 1.15
N LYS A 297 7.39 33.69 0.81
CA LYS A 297 8.28 34.83 0.56
C LYS A 297 8.45 34.94 -0.95
N TRP A 298 8.20 36.12 -1.47
CA TRP A 298 8.24 36.38 -2.90
C TRP A 298 9.06 37.64 -3.17
N PHE A 299 9.80 37.66 -4.28
CA PHE A 299 10.57 38.83 -4.71
C PHE A 299 10.09 39.28 -6.08
N GLY A 300 9.81 40.58 -6.20
CA GLY A 300 9.47 41.22 -7.46
C GLY A 300 10.43 42.34 -7.80
N SER A 301 10.96 42.33 -9.02
CA SER A 301 11.65 43.46 -9.62
C SER A 301 10.69 44.26 -10.48
N MET A 302 10.60 45.57 -10.25
CA MET A 302 9.72 46.46 -11.03
C MET A 302 10.48 47.11 -12.17
N LYS A 303 9.84 47.24 -13.33
CA LYS A 303 10.35 48.07 -14.42
C LYS A 303 10.08 49.54 -14.15
N THR A 304 11.06 50.40 -14.36
CA THR A 304 10.79 51.83 -14.54
C THR A 304 10.29 52.01 -15.97
N VAL A 305 9.01 52.34 -16.16
CA VAL A 305 8.56 52.86 -17.46
C VAL A 305 9.11 54.28 -17.53
N VAL A 306 10.16 54.48 -18.31
CA VAL A 306 10.61 55.82 -18.65
C VAL A 306 9.69 56.27 -19.77
N ASP A 307 8.76 57.18 -19.49
CA ASP A 307 8.10 57.91 -20.56
C ASP A 307 9.20 58.70 -21.27
N SER A 308 9.55 58.26 -22.47
CA SER A 308 10.33 59.09 -23.38
C SER A 308 9.40 60.17 -23.92
N GLU A 309 9.14 61.20 -23.12
CA GLU A 309 8.81 62.50 -23.67
C GLU A 309 10.09 63.07 -24.28
N PHE A 310 10.27 62.87 -25.58
CA PHE A 310 10.87 63.82 -26.54
C PHE A 310 10.48 63.40 -27.97
#